data_AF-A0A9E3ZXF7-F1
#
_entry.id   AF-A0A9E3ZXF7-F1
#
_cell.length_a   1.000
_cell.length_b   1.000
_cell.length_c   1.000
_cell.angle_alpha   90.00
_cell.angle_beta   90.00
_cell.angle_gamma   90.00
#
_symmetry.space_group_name_H-M   'P 1'
#
loop_
_entity.id
_entity.type
_entity.pdbx_description
1 polymer ?
#
loop_
_entity_poly.entity_id
_entity_poly.type
_entity_poly.pdbx_seq_one_letter_code
_entity_poly.pdbx_strand_id
1 'polypeptide(L)'
;MSQAALTRIEKAIGTLTQEVAGLRERVDALAGSQGPLTTAEIIEFLDRFRAGEAMGEAGIGAWIATCQTDCLRGGLRTAQMREGAHALLLEQRIKELGGSPSQEMDESAQTQMMDLYGSTKLSDAEKVDKICSSFDPDTILQQLSDQADRMDNDQETQFLLRSIIDDERSTLGFLKQAHDLLCA
;
A
#
# COMPACT_ATOMS: atom_id res chain seq x y z
N MET A 1 -2.36 52.61 -29.29
CA MET A 1 -1.48 52.63 -28.10
C MET A 1 -0.07 52.99 -28.53
N SER A 2 0.70 53.72 -27.73
CA SER A 2 2.08 54.08 -28.11
C SER A 2 3.02 52.88 -27.94
N GLN A 3 4.07 52.81 -28.76
CA GLN A 3 5.11 51.77 -28.66
C GLN A 3 5.67 51.68 -27.24
N ALA A 4 5.85 52.82 -26.58
CA ALA A 4 6.33 52.91 -25.21
C ALA A 4 5.35 52.36 -24.15
N ALA A 5 4.04 52.30 -24.46
CA ALA A 5 3.06 51.66 -23.60
C ALA A 5 3.07 50.14 -23.80
N LEU A 6 3.24 49.67 -25.04
CA LEU A 6 3.33 48.24 -25.35
C LEU A 6 4.54 47.59 -24.67
N THR A 7 5.73 48.20 -24.81
CA THR A 7 6.97 47.70 -24.18
C THR A 7 6.88 47.66 -22.64
N ARG A 8 6.14 48.58 -22.02
CA ARG A 8 5.90 48.57 -20.57
C ARG A 8 5.02 47.39 -20.14
N ILE A 9 4.00 47.07 -20.94
CA ILE A 9 3.11 45.94 -20.66
C ILE A 9 3.86 44.62 -20.84
N GLU A 10 4.63 44.47 -21.92
CA GLU A 10 5.44 43.26 -22.16
C GLU A 10 6.44 43.01 -21.02
N LYS A 11 7.12 44.08 -20.56
CA LYS A 11 8.02 44.00 -19.41
C LYS A 11 7.29 43.58 -18.14
N ALA A 12 6.11 44.15 -17.88
CA ALA A 12 5.32 43.80 -16.70
C ALA A 12 4.82 42.35 -16.74
N ILE A 13 4.40 41.85 -17.90
CA ILE A 13 4.01 40.44 -18.08
C ILE A 13 5.20 39.52 -17.83
N GLY A 14 6.39 39.85 -18.35
CA GLY A 14 7.61 39.07 -18.11
C GLY A 14 7.95 39.00 -16.62
N THR A 15 7.89 40.13 -15.91
CA THR A 15 8.13 40.18 -14.46
C THR A 15 7.11 39.36 -13.67
N LEU A 16 5.81 39.54 -13.96
CA LEU A 16 4.75 38.77 -13.29
C LEU A 16 4.87 37.26 -13.55
N THR A 17 5.29 36.87 -14.76
CA THR A 17 5.49 35.45 -15.10
C THR A 17 6.61 34.83 -14.26
N GLN A 18 7.70 35.58 -14.06
CA GLN A 18 8.81 35.14 -13.19
C GLN A 18 8.42 35.08 -11.72
N GLU A 19 7.65 36.05 -11.23
CA GLU A 19 7.16 36.06 -9.85
C GLU A 19 6.20 34.89 -9.58
N VAL A 20 5.28 34.59 -10.51
CA VAL A 20 4.38 33.43 -10.41
C VAL A 20 5.15 32.11 -10.43
N ALA A 21 6.20 31.98 -11.25
CA ALA A 21 7.06 30.80 -11.26
C ALA A 21 7.76 30.59 -9.92
N GLY A 22 8.36 31.65 -9.35
CA GLY A 22 9.02 31.58 -8.05
C GLY A 22 8.05 31.33 -6.88
N LEU A 23 6.81 31.79 -6.96
CA LEU A 23 5.78 31.47 -5.98
C LEU A 23 5.35 30.01 -6.04
N ARG A 24 5.25 29.42 -7.24
CA ARG A 24 4.94 27.99 -7.41
C ARG A 24 6.03 27.11 -6.79
N GLU A 25 7.30 27.37 -7.11
CA GLU A 25 8.43 26.64 -6.51
C GLU A 25 8.43 26.72 -4.98
N ARG A 26 8.08 27.89 -4.42
CA ARG A 26 7.98 28.09 -2.97
C ARG A 26 6.77 27.38 -2.37
N VAL A 27 5.64 27.35 -3.05
CA VAL A 27 4.45 26.59 -2.62
C VAL A 27 4.77 25.10 -2.64
N ASP A 28 5.40 24.60 -3.69
CA ASP A 28 5.80 23.20 -3.83
C ASP A 28 6.83 22.79 -2.75
N ALA A 29 7.77 23.69 -2.43
CA ALA A 29 8.75 23.48 -1.36
C ALA A 29 8.14 23.56 0.06
N LEU A 30 7.07 24.34 0.25
CA LEU A 30 6.36 24.47 1.53
C LEU A 30 5.35 23.34 1.75
N ALA A 31 4.84 22.73 0.69
CA ALA A 31 3.91 21.61 0.72
C ALA A 31 4.60 20.27 1.05
N GLY A 32 5.55 20.25 1.99
CA GLY A 32 6.30 19.04 2.36
C GLY A 32 5.39 17.81 2.48
N SER A 33 5.72 16.78 1.68
CA SER A 33 4.93 15.60 1.26
C SER A 33 4.10 15.81 -0.03
N GLN A 34 4.76 15.46 -1.14
CA GLN A 34 4.31 15.27 -2.52
C GLN A 34 2.78 15.36 -2.75
N GLY A 35 2.38 16.25 -3.66
CA GLY A 35 0.98 16.43 -4.09
C GLY A 35 0.30 15.15 -4.63
N PRO A 36 -0.92 15.28 -5.19
CA PRO A 36 -1.71 14.14 -5.63
C PRO A 36 -0.91 13.22 -6.54
N LEU A 37 -1.06 11.90 -6.33
CA LEU A 37 -0.41 10.91 -7.18
C LEU A 37 -0.92 11.02 -8.61
N THR A 38 0.00 10.89 -9.56
CA THR A 38 -0.33 10.68 -10.96
C THR A 38 -0.89 9.26 -11.17
N THR A 39 -1.64 9.04 -12.25
CA THR A 39 -2.15 7.70 -12.59
C THR A 39 -1.03 6.66 -12.71
N ALA A 40 0.14 7.05 -13.22
CA ALA A 40 1.29 6.15 -13.33
C ALA A 40 1.82 5.72 -11.95
N GLU A 41 1.94 6.67 -11.01
CA GLU A 41 2.38 6.36 -9.64
C GLU A 41 1.33 5.54 -8.88
N ILE A 42 0.04 5.79 -9.12
CA ILE A 42 -1.05 4.95 -8.58
C ILE A 42 -0.89 3.52 -9.10
N ILE A 43 -0.77 3.32 -10.42
CA ILE A 43 -0.59 1.98 -11.01
C ILE A 43 0.64 1.28 -10.42
N GLU A 44 1.77 1.98 -10.30
CA GLU A 44 3.00 1.42 -9.75
C GLU A 44 2.85 0.98 -8.28
N PHE A 45 2.15 1.80 -7.47
CA PHE A 45 1.82 1.46 -6.10
C PHE A 45 0.88 0.25 -6.02
N LEU A 46 -0.22 0.26 -6.78
CA LEU A 46 -1.20 -0.83 -6.77
C LEU A 46 -0.55 -2.14 -7.21
N ASP A 47 0.34 -2.13 -8.20
CA ASP A 47 0.97 -3.35 -8.70
C ASP A 47 1.94 -3.97 -7.68
N ARG A 48 2.70 -3.13 -6.96
CA ARG A 48 3.48 -3.60 -5.78
C ARG A 48 2.58 -4.20 -4.73
N PHE A 49 1.49 -3.51 -4.39
CA PHE A 49 0.63 -3.92 -3.30
C PHE A 49 -0.08 -5.23 -3.66
N ARG A 50 -0.60 -5.33 -4.88
CA ARG A 50 -1.18 -6.54 -5.49
C ARG A 50 -0.22 -7.73 -5.42
N ALA A 51 1.07 -7.52 -5.73
CA ALA A 51 2.08 -8.57 -5.63
C ALA A 51 2.27 -9.05 -4.19
N GLY A 52 2.26 -8.10 -3.23
CA GLY A 52 2.30 -8.39 -1.80
C GLY A 52 1.10 -9.21 -1.33
N GLU A 53 -0.12 -8.77 -1.65
CA GLU A 53 -1.38 -9.45 -1.30
C GLU A 53 -1.45 -10.87 -1.89
N ALA A 54 -1.06 -11.05 -3.15
CA ALA A 54 -0.99 -12.38 -3.77
C ALA A 54 0.01 -13.30 -3.05
N MET A 55 1.11 -12.74 -2.57
CA MET A 55 2.08 -13.49 -1.77
C MET A 55 1.57 -13.76 -0.35
N GLY A 56 0.83 -12.82 0.25
CA GLY A 56 0.13 -13.00 1.51
C GLY A 56 -0.87 -14.17 1.45
N GLU A 57 -1.69 -14.23 0.40
CA GLU A 57 -2.61 -15.34 0.14
C GLU A 57 -1.87 -16.69 0.08
N ALA A 58 -0.80 -16.77 -0.70
CA ALA A 58 -0.01 -17.99 -0.87
C ALA A 58 0.68 -18.41 0.44
N GLY A 59 1.28 -17.45 1.15
CA GLY A 59 1.93 -17.66 2.44
C GLY A 59 0.94 -18.17 3.48
N ILE A 60 -0.19 -17.47 3.68
CA ILE A 60 -1.22 -17.88 4.64
C ILE A 60 -1.80 -19.25 4.25
N GLY A 61 -1.96 -19.55 2.96
CA GLY A 61 -2.34 -20.87 2.48
C GLY A 61 -1.36 -21.98 2.91
N ALA A 62 -0.06 -21.73 2.79
CA ALA A 62 0.98 -22.64 3.27
C ALA A 62 0.95 -22.83 4.79
N TRP A 63 0.63 -21.76 5.53
CA TRP A 63 0.43 -21.86 6.97
C TRP A 63 -0.79 -22.70 7.32
N ILE A 64 -1.94 -22.44 6.70
CA ILE A 64 -3.17 -23.24 6.92
C ILE A 64 -2.91 -24.73 6.69
N ALA A 65 -2.12 -25.10 5.68
CA ALA A 65 -1.79 -26.49 5.38
C ALA A 65 -0.99 -27.20 6.50
N THR A 66 -0.28 -26.43 7.33
CA THR A 66 0.56 -26.96 8.42
C THR A 66 0.01 -26.66 9.82
N CYS A 67 -0.97 -25.76 9.92
CA CYS A 67 -1.50 -25.23 11.18
C CYS A 67 -2.21 -26.29 12.04
N GLN A 68 -1.74 -26.44 13.28
CA GLN A 68 -2.29 -27.38 14.27
C GLN A 68 -3.11 -26.69 15.36
N THR A 69 -3.11 -25.35 15.41
CA THR A 69 -3.71 -24.58 16.50
C THR A 69 -5.14 -24.12 16.18
N ASP A 70 -6.10 -24.57 16.98
CA ASP A 70 -7.53 -24.37 16.71
C ASP A 70 -7.95 -22.90 16.64
N CYS A 71 -7.41 -22.03 17.50
CA CYS A 71 -7.75 -20.60 17.52
C CYS A 71 -7.27 -19.84 16.26
N LEU A 72 -6.34 -20.41 15.49
CA LEU A 72 -5.79 -19.78 14.29
C LEU A 72 -6.51 -20.19 13.01
N ARG A 73 -6.90 -21.46 12.87
CA ARG A 73 -7.38 -22.01 11.56
C ARG A 73 -8.53 -21.23 10.94
N GLY A 74 -9.47 -20.75 11.76
CA GLY A 74 -10.61 -19.95 11.28
C GLY A 74 -10.15 -18.59 10.78
N GLY A 75 -9.41 -17.85 11.60
CA GLY A 75 -8.92 -16.51 11.26
C GLY A 75 -7.95 -16.51 10.09
N LEU A 76 -7.06 -17.49 9.99
CA LEU A 76 -6.14 -17.64 8.85
C LEU A 76 -6.90 -17.84 7.53
N ARG A 77 -7.98 -18.62 7.51
CA ARG A 77 -8.80 -18.78 6.29
C ARG A 77 -9.47 -17.49 5.87
N THR A 78 -9.98 -16.72 6.83
CA THR A 78 -10.56 -15.40 6.56
C THR A 78 -9.50 -14.42 6.04
N ALA A 79 -8.31 -14.41 6.65
CA ALA A 79 -7.19 -13.60 6.18
C ALA A 79 -6.80 -13.98 4.75
N GLN A 80 -6.57 -15.27 4.47
CA GLN A 80 -6.24 -15.76 3.12
C GLN A 80 -7.24 -15.29 2.07
N MET A 81 -8.55 -15.41 2.36
CA MET A 81 -9.59 -14.98 1.41
C MET A 81 -9.57 -13.48 1.13
N ARG A 82 -9.22 -12.66 2.14
CA ARG A 82 -9.07 -11.21 1.97
C ARG A 82 -7.90 -10.87 1.07
N GLU A 83 -6.72 -11.42 1.37
CA GLU A 83 -5.50 -11.20 0.58
C GLU A 83 -5.71 -11.54 -0.91
N GLY A 84 -6.32 -12.70 -1.19
CA GLY A 84 -6.64 -13.09 -2.56
C GLY A 84 -7.66 -12.15 -3.22
N ALA A 85 -8.68 -11.71 -2.47
CA ALA A 85 -9.66 -10.75 -2.98
C ALA A 85 -9.03 -9.38 -3.24
N HIS A 86 -8.15 -8.90 -2.36
CA HIS A 86 -7.41 -7.65 -2.53
C HIS A 86 -6.53 -7.71 -3.78
N ALA A 87 -5.73 -8.77 -3.95
CA ALA A 87 -4.89 -8.96 -5.13
C ALA A 87 -5.71 -8.91 -6.43
N LEU A 88 -6.86 -9.59 -6.47
CA LEU A 88 -7.76 -9.59 -7.63
C LEU A 88 -8.36 -8.20 -7.92
N LEU A 89 -8.81 -7.48 -6.89
CA LEU A 89 -9.39 -6.15 -7.03
C LEU A 89 -8.35 -5.11 -7.48
N LEU A 90 -7.15 -5.16 -6.91
CA LEU A 90 -6.03 -4.31 -7.28
C LEU A 90 -5.60 -4.58 -8.73
N GLU A 91 -5.50 -5.85 -9.13
CA GLU A 91 -5.22 -6.26 -10.51
C GLU A 91 -6.25 -5.68 -11.49
N GLN A 92 -7.53 -5.83 -11.16
CA GLN A 92 -8.62 -5.32 -11.98
C GLN A 92 -8.54 -3.79 -12.09
N ARG A 93 -8.26 -3.10 -10.97
CA ARG A 93 -8.15 -1.64 -10.96
C ARG A 93 -6.98 -1.13 -11.80
N ILE A 94 -5.83 -1.81 -11.75
CA ILE A 94 -4.67 -1.49 -12.61
C ILE A 94 -5.05 -1.50 -14.08
N LYS A 95 -5.82 -2.51 -14.52
CA LYS A 95 -6.27 -2.64 -15.92
C LYS A 95 -7.23 -1.51 -16.32
N GLU A 96 -8.13 -1.12 -15.42
CA GLU A 96 -9.07 -0.01 -15.64
C GLU A 96 -8.37 1.34 -15.78
N LEU A 97 -7.28 1.55 -15.05
CA LEU A 97 -6.41 2.71 -15.17
C LEU A 97 -5.52 2.68 -16.44
N GLY A 98 -5.62 1.63 -17.26
CA GLY A 98 -4.84 1.46 -18.48
C GLY A 98 -3.44 0.85 -18.25
N GLY A 99 -3.17 0.34 -17.05
CA GLY A 99 -1.94 -0.35 -16.70
C GLY A 99 -1.96 -1.84 -17.05
N SER A 100 -0.85 -2.52 -16.76
CA SER A 100 -0.74 -3.97 -16.80
C SER A 100 0.04 -4.45 -15.59
N PRO A 101 -0.52 -5.36 -14.77
CA PRO A 101 0.20 -5.91 -13.62
C PRO A 101 1.42 -6.68 -14.10
N SER A 102 2.55 -6.47 -13.44
CA SER A 102 3.84 -7.00 -13.89
C SER A 102 4.86 -7.17 -12.77
N GLN A 103 4.68 -6.47 -11.66
CA GLN A 103 5.57 -6.60 -10.52
C GLN A 103 5.36 -7.93 -9.83
N GLU A 104 6.46 -8.53 -9.40
CA GLU A 104 6.46 -9.70 -8.54
C GLU A 104 7.27 -9.37 -7.29
N MET A 105 6.98 -10.07 -6.20
CA MET A 105 7.81 -9.94 -5.00
C MET A 105 9.20 -10.49 -5.29
N ASP A 106 10.24 -9.89 -4.68
CA ASP A 106 11.61 -10.38 -4.81
C ASP A 106 11.70 -11.87 -4.41
N GLU A 107 12.39 -12.68 -5.21
CA GLU A 107 12.48 -14.15 -5.00
C GLU A 107 13.01 -14.51 -3.61
N SER A 108 13.96 -13.72 -3.08
CA SER A 108 14.52 -13.96 -1.75
C SER A 108 13.51 -13.66 -0.66
N ALA A 109 12.73 -12.59 -0.80
CA ALA A 109 11.64 -12.25 0.12
C ALA A 109 10.51 -13.28 0.06
N GLN A 110 10.15 -13.74 -1.14
CA GLN A 110 9.17 -14.81 -1.34
C GLN A 110 9.61 -16.10 -0.66
N THR A 111 10.87 -16.50 -0.86
CA THR A 111 11.43 -17.69 -0.23
C THR A 111 11.38 -17.59 1.30
N GLN A 112 11.80 -16.45 1.86
CA GLN A 112 11.77 -16.22 3.31
C GLN A 112 10.35 -16.30 3.89
N MET A 113 9.37 -15.70 3.21
CA MET A 113 7.98 -15.76 3.64
C MET A 113 7.45 -17.19 3.62
N MET A 114 7.69 -17.93 2.53
CA MET A 114 7.24 -19.32 2.41
C MET A 114 7.92 -20.26 3.41
N ASP A 115 9.21 -20.07 3.66
CA ASP A 115 9.97 -20.84 4.65
C ASP A 115 9.41 -20.64 6.07
N LEU A 116 8.97 -19.43 6.41
CA LEU A 116 8.35 -19.13 7.70
C LEU A 116 6.93 -19.74 7.78
N TYR A 117 6.06 -19.37 6.85
CA TYR A 117 4.63 -19.70 6.91
C TYR A 117 4.39 -21.21 6.72
N GLY A 118 5.08 -21.81 5.75
CA GLY A 118 5.00 -23.23 5.44
C GLY A 118 5.83 -24.16 6.34
N SER A 119 6.57 -23.61 7.32
CA SER A 119 7.43 -24.43 8.18
C SER A 119 6.65 -25.49 8.94
N THR A 120 7.08 -26.74 8.84
CA THR A 120 6.64 -27.84 9.73
C THR A 120 7.55 -27.99 10.96
N LYS A 121 8.62 -27.20 11.04
CA LYS A 121 9.60 -27.21 12.14
C LYS A 121 9.27 -26.18 13.22
N LEU A 122 8.57 -25.11 12.84
CA LEU A 122 8.08 -24.08 13.75
C LEU A 122 6.66 -24.41 14.18
N SER A 123 6.39 -24.28 15.47
CA SER A 123 5.03 -24.23 16.00
C SER A 123 4.29 -22.99 15.48
N ASP A 124 2.96 -23.02 15.52
CA ASP A 124 2.17 -21.85 15.13
C ASP A 124 2.45 -20.64 16.04
N ALA A 125 2.70 -20.87 17.33
CA ALA A 125 3.08 -19.81 18.28
C ALA A 125 4.39 -19.13 17.87
N GLU A 126 5.42 -19.90 17.48
CA GLU A 126 6.69 -19.35 17.00
C GLU A 126 6.53 -18.58 15.67
N LYS A 127 5.64 -19.02 14.78
CA LYS A 127 5.32 -18.29 13.55
C LYS A 127 4.66 -16.95 13.86
N VAL A 128 3.61 -16.95 14.70
CA VAL A 128 2.92 -15.73 15.13
C VAL A 128 3.90 -14.75 15.79
N ASP A 129 4.75 -15.23 16.70
CA ASP A 129 5.74 -14.40 17.40
C ASP A 129 6.73 -13.73 16.42
N LYS A 130 7.27 -14.50 15.48
CA LYS A 130 8.16 -13.98 14.44
C LYS A 130 7.50 -12.93 13.56
N ILE A 131 6.25 -13.14 13.18
CA ILE A 131 5.48 -12.20 12.34
C ILE A 131 5.17 -10.93 13.13
N CYS A 132 4.66 -11.04 14.36
CA CYS A 132 4.33 -9.87 15.18
C CYS A 132 5.57 -9.07 15.59
N SER A 133 6.75 -9.69 15.60
CA SER A 133 8.02 -9.02 15.89
C SER A 133 8.70 -8.38 14.67
N SER A 134 8.25 -8.68 13.45
CA SER A 134 8.93 -8.22 12.23
C SER A 134 8.47 -6.86 11.73
N PHE A 135 7.31 -6.37 12.20
CA PHE A 135 6.79 -5.07 11.82
C PHE A 135 5.91 -4.45 12.91
N ASP A 136 5.70 -3.14 12.80
CA ASP A 136 4.71 -2.39 13.58
C ASP A 136 3.41 -2.22 12.76
N PRO A 137 2.29 -2.84 13.16
CA PRO A 137 1.01 -2.75 12.47
C PRO A 137 0.55 -1.31 12.22
N ASP A 138 0.70 -0.42 13.21
CA ASP A 138 0.20 0.94 13.12
C ASP A 138 1.01 1.75 12.09
N THR A 139 2.31 1.52 12.02
CA THR A 139 3.18 2.12 11.00
C THR A 139 2.77 1.69 9.58
N ILE A 140 2.49 0.40 9.35
CA ILE A 140 2.06 -0.09 8.02
C ILE A 140 0.73 0.54 7.62
N LEU A 141 -0.26 0.50 8.51
CA LEU A 141 -1.60 1.03 8.23
C LEU A 141 -1.56 2.56 8.00
N GLN A 142 -0.71 3.28 8.72
CA GLN A 142 -0.52 4.71 8.49
C GLN A 142 0.11 4.98 7.13
N GLN A 143 1.15 4.24 6.73
CA GLN A 143 1.76 4.40 5.41
C GLN A 143 0.77 4.15 4.27
N LEU A 144 -0.09 3.13 4.38
CA LEU A 144 -1.15 2.88 3.41
C LEU A 144 -2.20 4.00 3.38
N SER A 145 -2.56 4.52 4.56
CA SER A 145 -3.51 5.65 4.69
C SER A 145 -2.96 6.91 4.04
N ASP A 146 -1.67 7.21 4.25
CA ASP A 146 -0.99 8.35 3.63
C ASP A 146 -0.98 8.24 2.09
N GLN A 147 -0.83 7.03 1.54
CA GLN A 147 -0.95 6.80 0.10
C GLN A 147 -2.38 7.03 -0.40
N ALA A 148 -3.39 6.52 0.32
CA ALA A 148 -4.80 6.73 -0.01
C ALA A 148 -5.18 8.22 -0.01
N ASP A 149 -4.69 8.98 0.97
CA ASP A 149 -4.92 10.44 1.06
C ASP A 149 -4.35 11.20 -0.14
N ARG A 150 -3.32 10.66 -0.80
CA ARG A 150 -2.74 11.28 -2.01
C ARG A 150 -3.47 10.90 -3.30
N MET A 151 -4.49 10.05 -3.25
CA MET A 151 -5.28 9.62 -4.40
C MET A 151 -6.57 10.44 -4.60
N ASP A 152 -6.65 11.67 -4.08
CA ASP A 152 -7.86 12.51 -4.10
C ASP A 152 -8.48 12.74 -5.50
N ASN A 153 -7.66 12.67 -6.56
CA ASN A 153 -8.11 12.82 -7.95
C ASN A 153 -8.67 11.50 -8.55
N ASP A 154 -8.56 10.39 -7.83
CA ASP A 154 -9.09 9.06 -8.20
C ASP A 154 -9.79 8.43 -6.98
N GLN A 155 -11.02 8.90 -6.74
CA GLN A 155 -11.82 8.50 -5.58
C GLN A 155 -12.12 7.00 -5.57
N GLU A 156 -12.26 6.37 -6.72
CA GLU A 156 -12.51 4.93 -6.78
C GLU A 156 -11.33 4.14 -6.22
N THR A 157 -10.10 4.46 -6.66
CA THR A 157 -8.90 3.82 -6.12
C THR A 157 -8.69 4.17 -4.64
N GLN A 158 -8.93 5.44 -4.26
CA GLN A 158 -8.83 5.87 -2.86
C GLN A 158 -9.74 5.05 -1.94
N PHE A 159 -11.03 4.91 -2.29
CA PHE A 159 -11.99 4.19 -1.46
C PHE A 159 -11.78 2.67 -1.48
N LEU A 160 -11.29 2.12 -2.59
CA LEU A 160 -10.83 0.73 -2.65
C LEU A 160 -9.70 0.49 -1.65
N LEU A 161 -8.66 1.34 -1.67
CA LEU A 161 -7.52 1.21 -0.76
C LEU A 161 -7.93 1.39 0.71
N ARG A 162 -8.83 2.33 1.02
CA ARG A 162 -9.36 2.48 2.39
C ARG A 162 -10.12 1.24 2.87
N SER A 163 -10.89 0.59 1.99
CA SER A 163 -11.61 -0.64 2.34
C SER A 163 -10.63 -1.78 2.62
N ILE A 164 -9.57 -1.91 1.82
CA ILE A 164 -8.49 -2.89 2.05
C ILE A 164 -7.80 -2.61 3.41
N ILE A 165 -7.50 -1.35 3.74
CA ILE A 165 -6.89 -0.97 5.02
C ILE A 165 -7.73 -1.42 6.23
N ASP A 166 -9.06 -1.36 6.15
CA ASP A 166 -9.94 -1.84 7.22
C ASP A 166 -9.89 -3.36 7.40
N ASP A 167 -9.77 -4.09 6.28
CA ASP A 167 -9.56 -5.54 6.29
C ASP A 167 -8.17 -5.90 6.83
N GLU A 168 -7.12 -5.16 6.47
CA GLU A 168 -5.77 -5.33 7.00
C GLU A 168 -5.72 -5.11 8.52
N ARG A 169 -6.37 -4.04 9.00
CA ARG A 169 -6.50 -3.79 10.44
C ARG A 169 -7.16 -4.97 11.16
N SER A 170 -8.14 -5.60 10.52
CA SER A 170 -8.81 -6.77 11.09
C SER A 170 -7.89 -7.99 11.13
N THR A 171 -7.11 -8.24 10.06
CA THR A 171 -6.14 -9.34 9.99
C THR A 171 -5.02 -9.17 11.03
N LEU A 172 -4.43 -7.99 11.12
CA LEU A 172 -3.39 -7.66 12.08
C LEU A 172 -3.89 -7.73 13.53
N GLY A 173 -5.11 -7.24 13.78
CA GLY A 173 -5.76 -7.36 15.08
C GLY A 173 -6.02 -8.80 15.51
N PHE A 174 -6.35 -9.68 14.56
CA PHE A 174 -6.47 -11.12 14.81
C PHE A 174 -5.12 -11.75 15.16
N LEU A 175 -4.06 -11.47 14.39
CA LEU A 175 -2.73 -12.00 14.66
C LEU A 175 -2.20 -11.56 16.02
N LYS A 176 -2.45 -10.31 16.41
CA LYS A 176 -2.08 -9.80 17.73
C LYS A 176 -2.82 -10.51 18.87
N GLN A 177 -4.12 -10.75 18.72
CA GLN A 177 -4.90 -11.52 19.71
C GLN A 177 -4.40 -12.96 19.83
N ALA A 178 -4.04 -13.59 18.70
CA ALA A 178 -3.45 -14.91 18.71
C ALA A 178 -2.07 -14.92 19.38
N HIS A 179 -1.25 -13.89 19.15
CA HIS A 179 0.03 -13.71 19.83
C HIS A 179 -0.14 -13.63 21.34
N ASP A 180 -1.06 -12.78 21.81
CA ASP A 180 -1.34 -12.62 23.24
C ASP A 180 -1.87 -13.91 23.89
N LEU A 181 -2.54 -14.78 23.13
CA LEU A 181 -3.04 -16.05 23.63
C LEU A 181 -1.97 -17.15 23.66
N LEU A 182 -1.06 -17.17 22.67
CA LEU A 182 -0.13 -18.27 22.43
C LEU A 182 1.29 -18.01 22.96
N CYS A 183 1.66 -16.74 23.13
CA CYS A 183 3.02 -16.30 23.45
C CYS A 183 3.14 -15.57 24.79
N ALA A 184 2.05 -15.48 25.56
CA ALA A 184 2.01 -14.91 26.91
C ALA A 184 2.52 -15.88 28.00
#